data_AF-A0A6A3GS28-F1
#
_entry.id   AF-A0A6A3GS28-F1
#
_cell.length_a   1.000
_cell.length_b   1.000
_cell.length_c   1.000
_cell.angle_alpha   90.00
_cell.angle_beta   90.00
_cell.angle_gamma   90.00
#
_symmetry.space_group_name_H-M   'P 1'
#
loop_
_entity.id
_entity.type
_entity.pdbx_description
1 polymer ?
#
loop_
_entity_poly.entity_id
_entity_poly.type
_entity_poly.pdbx_seq_one_letter_code
_entity_poly.pdbx_strand_id
1 'polypeptide(L)'
;MLACQALKKLRSASFLTSRGFAVLTADTVNPNVVKAEYAVRGALVLRSNEYEDRLARGDKSLPFDKVIPCNIGNPLVLKQEPIEFHRQVLALVNVPGLVDQPEVKKLFPEDAIERAKFYIDNIVGGTGAY
;
A
#
# COMPACT_ATOMS: atom_id res chain seq x y z
N MET A 1 45.81 18.41 33.00
CA MET A 1 45.84 16.94 33.11
C MET A 1 44.75 16.49 34.08
N LEU A 2 43.55 16.09 33.64
CA LEU A 2 42.58 15.32 34.48
C LEU A 2 41.24 14.93 33.79
N ALA A 3 41.07 15.10 32.46
CA ALA A 3 39.80 14.80 31.78
C ALA A 3 39.87 13.69 30.72
N CYS A 4 40.83 12.76 30.81
CA CYS A 4 40.98 11.66 29.83
C CYS A 4 41.07 10.25 30.43
N GLN A 5 40.77 10.08 31.72
CA GLN A 5 40.85 8.77 32.39
C GLN A 5 39.49 8.10 32.68
N ALA A 6 38.37 8.77 32.45
CA ALA A 6 37.04 8.21 32.77
C ALA A 6 36.47 7.23 31.72
N LEU A 7 37.05 7.14 30.53
CA LEU A 7 36.51 6.33 29.41
C LEU A 7 37.12 4.93 29.27
N LYS A 8 38.06 4.52 30.13
CA LYS A 8 38.81 3.26 29.98
C LYS A 8 38.28 2.06 30.78
N LYS A 9 37.12 2.16 31.46
CA LYS A 9 36.64 1.10 32.38
C LYS A 9 35.35 0.36 31.98
N LEU A 10 34.95 0.37 30.71
CA LEU A 10 33.71 -0.30 30.25
C LEU A 10 33.90 -1.31 29.11
N ARG A 11 35.12 -1.82 28.89
CA ARG A 11 35.38 -2.88 27.91
C ARG A 11 35.99 -4.10 28.58
N SER A 12 35.18 -4.87 29.29
CA SER A 12 35.50 -6.26 29.64
C SER A 12 34.25 -7.02 30.03
N ALA A 13 33.56 -7.53 29.01
CA ALA A 13 32.74 -8.72 29.12
C ALA A 13 32.44 -9.21 27.70
N SER A 14 33.38 -9.95 27.10
CA SER A 14 33.05 -10.75 25.92
C SER A 14 32.21 -11.93 26.40
N PHE A 15 30.90 -11.74 26.48
CA PHE A 15 29.99 -12.88 26.51
C PHE A 15 30.04 -13.51 25.12
N LEU A 16 30.77 -14.62 25.00
CA LEU A 16 30.58 -15.57 23.91
C LEU A 16 29.21 -16.22 24.12
N THR A 17 28.15 -15.49 23.79
CA THR A 17 26.84 -16.09 23.60
C THR A 17 26.89 -16.83 22.28
N SER A 18 26.69 -18.15 22.33
CA SER A 18 26.24 -18.92 21.18
C SER A 18 25.09 -18.14 20.54
N ARG A 19 25.35 -17.53 19.37
CA ARG A 19 24.29 -16.91 18.58
C ARG A 19 23.51 -18.06 17.95
N GLY A 20 22.66 -18.70 18.74
CA GLY A 20 21.47 -19.34 18.19
C GLY A 20 20.80 -18.32 17.27
N PHE A 21 20.27 -18.77 16.13
CA PHE A 21 19.60 -17.91 15.18
C PHE A 21 18.69 -16.94 15.94
N ALA A 22 18.96 -15.64 15.83
CA ALA A 22 18.17 -14.64 16.52
C ALA A 22 16.76 -14.72 15.96
N VAL A 23 15.85 -15.31 16.72
CA VAL A 23 14.44 -15.39 16.37
C VAL A 23 13.85 -14.00 16.61
N LEU A 24 13.19 -13.44 15.59
CA LEU A 24 12.47 -12.19 15.75
C LEU A 24 11.26 -12.44 16.67
N THR A 25 11.29 -11.84 17.85
CA THR A 25 10.17 -11.78 18.80
C THR A 25 9.72 -10.33 19.00
N ALA A 26 8.53 -10.13 19.57
CA ALA A 26 8.01 -8.81 19.93
C ALA A 26 8.98 -8.00 20.82
N ASP A 27 9.78 -8.66 21.65
CA ASP A 27 10.77 -8.03 22.53
C ASP A 27 12.04 -7.59 21.78
N THR A 28 12.30 -8.16 20.60
CA THR A 28 13.52 -7.91 19.81
C THR A 28 13.29 -6.92 18.66
N VAL A 29 12.04 -6.66 18.29
CA VAL A 29 11.67 -5.62 17.31
C VAL A 29 11.70 -4.24 17.96
N ASN A 30 11.97 -3.20 17.15
CA ASN A 30 11.98 -1.81 17.60
C ASN A 30 10.71 -1.48 18.42
N PRO A 31 10.84 -1.03 19.68
CA PRO A 31 9.68 -0.75 20.53
C PRO A 31 8.74 0.33 19.96
N ASN A 32 9.21 1.20 19.07
CA ASN A 32 8.36 2.17 18.39
C ASN A 32 7.39 1.52 17.39
N VAL A 33 7.77 0.38 16.79
CA VAL A 33 6.87 -0.40 15.93
C VAL A 33 5.80 -1.08 16.77
N VAL A 34 6.19 -1.63 17.93
CA VAL A 34 5.25 -2.28 18.86
C VAL A 34 4.23 -1.29 19.42
N LYS A 35 4.66 -0.05 19.68
CA LYS A 35 3.79 1.03 20.19
C LYS A 35 2.99 1.75 19.10
N ALA A 36 3.31 1.55 17.82
CA ALA A 36 2.64 2.25 16.74
C ALA A 36 1.22 1.73 16.55
N GLU A 37 0.23 2.62 16.55
CA GLU A 37 -1.16 2.29 16.34
C GLU A 37 -1.69 2.91 15.03
N TYR A 38 -2.43 2.13 14.25
CA TYR A 38 -3.11 2.59 13.05
C TYR A 38 -4.57 2.14 13.06
N ALA A 39 -5.41 2.91 13.75
CA ALA A 39 -6.80 2.55 14.04
C ALA A 39 -7.66 2.32 12.77
N VAL A 40 -7.37 3.02 11.66
CA VAL A 40 -8.09 2.87 10.38
C VAL A 40 -8.07 1.44 9.85
N ARG A 41 -7.01 0.68 10.17
CA ARG A 41 -6.88 -0.76 9.87
C ARG A 41 -6.58 -1.58 11.13
N GLY A 42 -7.12 -1.14 12.27
CA GLY A 42 -6.89 -1.77 13.58
C GLY A 42 -7.84 -2.92 13.90
N ALA A 43 -8.02 -3.18 15.19
CA ALA A 43 -8.78 -4.33 15.70
C ALA A 43 -10.23 -4.42 15.17
N LEU A 44 -10.91 -3.28 15.00
CA LEU A 44 -12.28 -3.26 14.47
C LEU A 44 -12.35 -3.85 13.05
N VAL A 45 -11.37 -3.52 12.21
CA VAL A 45 -11.30 -4.02 10.82
C VAL A 45 -10.94 -5.50 10.81
N LEU A 46 -10.03 -5.95 11.68
CA LEU A 46 -9.72 -7.37 11.80
C LEU A 46 -10.95 -8.18 12.20
N ARG A 47 -11.76 -7.66 13.14
CA ARG A 47 -13.01 -8.30 13.54
C ARG A 47 -14.07 -8.27 12.44
N SER A 48 -14.15 -7.18 11.68
CA SER A 48 -14.99 -7.06 10.48
C SER A 48 -14.67 -8.15 9.46
N ASN A 49 -13.38 -8.37 9.17
CA ASN A 49 -12.92 -9.41 8.24
C ASN A 49 -13.29 -10.82 8.73
N GLU A 50 -13.15 -11.09 10.03
CA GLU A 50 -13.58 -12.36 10.61
C GLU A 50 -15.08 -12.61 10.40
N TYR A 51 -15.92 -11.58 10.52
CA TYR A 51 -17.34 -11.69 10.22
C TYR A 51 -17.62 -11.90 8.74
N GLU A 52 -16.92 -11.23 7.84
CA GLU A 52 -17.01 -11.48 6.39
C GLU A 52 -16.66 -12.94 6.06
N ASP A 53 -15.59 -13.49 6.62
CA ASP A 53 -15.18 -14.89 6.44
C ASP A 53 -16.20 -15.89 7.01
N ARG A 54 -16.87 -15.54 8.10
CA ARG A 54 -17.96 -16.35 8.68
C ARG A 54 -19.19 -16.35 7.78
N LEU A 55 -19.60 -15.17 7.31
CA LEU A 55 -20.72 -15.01 6.38
C LEU A 55 -20.47 -15.75 5.06
N ALA A 56 -19.25 -15.66 4.51
CA ALA A 56 -18.82 -16.38 3.30
C ALA A 56 -18.88 -17.92 3.47
N ARG A 57 -18.67 -18.43 4.69
CA ARG A 57 -18.85 -19.85 5.03
C ARG A 57 -20.30 -20.25 5.32
N GLY A 58 -21.25 -19.32 5.17
CA GLY A 58 -22.67 -19.59 5.36
C GLY A 58 -23.14 -19.53 6.82
N ASP A 59 -22.41 -18.86 7.71
CA ASP A 59 -22.83 -18.64 9.09
C ASP A 59 -24.10 -17.77 9.15
N LYS A 60 -25.20 -18.35 9.63
CA LYS A 60 -26.51 -17.68 9.80
C LYS A 60 -26.77 -17.23 11.24
N SER A 61 -25.81 -17.38 12.15
CA SER A 61 -25.94 -16.99 13.56
C SER A 61 -25.78 -15.48 13.76
N LEU A 62 -25.18 -14.77 12.80
CA LEU A 62 -24.98 -13.33 12.86
C LEU A 62 -26.30 -12.60 12.56
N PRO A 63 -26.59 -11.48 13.24
CA PRO A 63 -27.83 -10.71 13.04
C PRO A 63 -27.83 -9.85 11.76
N PHE A 64 -26.91 -10.11 10.83
CA PHE A 64 -26.71 -9.39 9.58
C PHE A 64 -26.14 -10.36 8.52
N ASP A 65 -26.31 -10.03 7.25
CA ASP A 65 -25.92 -10.85 6.09
C ASP A 65 -24.67 -10.33 5.36
N LYS A 66 -24.25 -9.10 5.68
CA LYS A 66 -23.09 -8.43 5.09
C LYS A 66 -22.44 -7.46 6.07
N VAL A 67 -21.16 -7.18 5.84
CA VAL A 67 -20.46 -6.09 6.50
C VAL A 67 -20.29 -4.94 5.50
N ILE A 68 -20.46 -3.69 5.96
CA ILE A 68 -20.26 -2.49 5.14
C ILE A 68 -19.09 -1.71 5.73
N PRO A 69 -17.97 -1.56 4.99
CA PRO A 69 -16.80 -0.84 5.49
C PRO A 69 -17.07 0.68 5.48
N CYS A 70 -17.43 1.23 6.64
CA CYS A 70 -17.58 2.67 6.87
C CYS A 70 -16.36 3.28 7.59
N ASN A 71 -15.24 2.55 7.67
CA ASN A 71 -14.05 2.92 8.43
C ASN A 71 -12.99 3.67 7.59
N ILE A 72 -13.04 3.57 6.26
CA ILE A 72 -12.06 4.16 5.35
C ILE A 72 -12.77 4.86 4.19
N GLY A 73 -12.28 6.04 3.82
CA GLY A 73 -12.74 6.77 2.63
C GLY A 73 -12.26 6.08 1.35
N ASN A 74 -12.89 4.97 0.99
CA ASN A 74 -12.65 4.26 -0.27
C ASN A 74 -13.96 4.16 -1.07
N PRO A 75 -14.34 5.23 -1.80
CA PRO A 75 -15.60 5.27 -2.51
C PRO A 75 -15.73 4.21 -3.61
N LEU A 76 -14.62 3.79 -4.22
CA LEU A 76 -14.63 2.76 -5.27
C LEU A 76 -15.09 1.40 -4.73
N VAL A 77 -14.71 1.05 -3.48
CA VAL A 77 -15.23 -0.16 -2.81
C VAL A 77 -16.74 -0.07 -2.57
N LEU A 78 -17.24 1.15 -2.39
CA LEU A 78 -18.66 1.45 -2.25
C LEU A 78 -19.36 1.74 -3.60
N LYS A 79 -18.78 1.27 -4.71
CA LYS A 79 -19.34 1.34 -6.06
C LYS A 79 -19.47 2.75 -6.64
N GLN A 80 -18.64 3.69 -6.20
CA GLN A 80 -18.46 4.91 -6.99
C GLN A 80 -17.88 4.54 -8.36
N GLU A 81 -18.56 4.94 -9.43
CA GLU A 81 -18.05 4.76 -10.79
C GLU A 81 -16.77 5.59 -10.99
N PRO A 82 -15.69 5.01 -11.55
CA PRO A 82 -14.50 5.77 -11.86
C PRO A 82 -14.79 6.86 -12.89
N ILE A 83 -14.09 7.98 -12.80
CA ILE A 83 -14.13 9.00 -13.84
C ILE A 83 -13.44 8.44 -15.09
N GLU A 84 -14.23 8.22 -16.14
CA GLU A 84 -13.84 7.53 -17.36
C GLU A 84 -12.65 8.19 -18.07
N PHE A 85 -12.68 9.52 -18.21
CA PHE A 85 -11.60 10.28 -18.84
C PHE A 85 -10.21 9.97 -18.25
N HIS A 86 -10.11 9.88 -16.92
CA HIS A 86 -8.85 9.55 -16.25
C HIS A 86 -8.42 8.11 -16.53
N ARG A 87 -9.36 7.16 -16.57
CA ARG A 87 -9.07 5.76 -16.90
C ARG A 87 -8.54 5.62 -18.33
N GLN A 88 -9.15 6.32 -19.27
CA GLN A 88 -8.78 6.33 -20.68
C GLN A 88 -7.37 6.88 -20.89
N VAL A 89 -7.08 8.05 -20.31
CA VAL A 89 -5.74 8.65 -20.38
C VAL A 89 -4.70 7.72 -19.76
N LEU A 90 -4.98 7.15 -18.57
CA LEU A 90 -4.07 6.21 -17.91
C LEU A 90 -3.81 4.95 -18.73
N ALA A 91 -4.82 4.42 -19.42
CA ALA A 91 -4.66 3.27 -20.31
C ALA A 91 -3.70 3.60 -21.47
N LEU A 92 -3.90 4.75 -22.12
CA LEU A 92 -3.10 5.19 -23.27
C LEU A 92 -1.65 5.49 -22.90
N VAL A 93 -1.38 6.15 -21.77
CA VAL A 93 0.00 6.46 -21.35
C VAL A 93 0.77 5.22 -20.87
N ASN A 94 0.08 4.17 -20.41
CA ASN A 94 0.71 2.90 -20.03
C ASN A 94 0.97 1.98 -21.23
N VAL A 95 0.32 2.23 -22.36
CA VAL A 95 0.56 1.51 -23.63
C VAL A 95 0.76 2.56 -24.73
N PRO A 96 1.86 3.33 -24.70
CA PRO A 96 2.01 4.55 -25.49
C PRO A 96 1.89 4.30 -27.00
N GLY A 97 2.31 3.14 -27.51
CA GLY A 97 2.17 2.78 -28.94
C GLY A 97 0.71 2.67 -29.43
N LEU A 98 -0.28 2.68 -28.53
CA LEU A 98 -1.70 2.66 -28.86
C LEU A 98 -2.18 4.01 -29.40
N VAL A 99 -1.57 5.13 -28.99
CA VAL A 99 -2.02 6.49 -29.37
C VAL A 99 -1.82 6.79 -30.86
N ASP A 100 -1.01 5.99 -31.55
CA ASP A 100 -0.71 6.16 -32.97
C ASP A 100 -1.43 5.12 -33.86
N GLN A 101 -2.18 4.18 -33.26
CA GLN A 101 -2.95 3.20 -34.02
C GLN A 101 -4.21 3.86 -34.62
N PRO A 102 -4.53 3.64 -35.91
CA PRO A 102 -5.74 4.17 -36.53
C PRO A 102 -7.03 3.82 -35.77
N GLU A 103 -7.05 2.65 -35.14
CA GLU A 103 -8.19 2.13 -34.38
C GLU A 103 -8.41 2.86 -33.05
N VAL A 104 -7.43 3.60 -32.53
CA VAL A 104 -7.53 4.24 -31.21
C VAL A 104 -8.72 5.20 -31.13
N LYS A 105 -9.01 5.91 -32.23
CA LYS A 105 -10.15 6.83 -32.36
C LYS A 105 -11.51 6.13 -32.32
N LYS A 106 -11.55 4.80 -32.51
CA LYS A 106 -12.78 3.99 -32.37
C LYS A 106 -13.03 3.59 -30.91
N LEU A 107 -12.01 3.63 -30.07
CA LEU A 107 -12.05 3.13 -28.69
C LEU A 107 -11.99 4.24 -27.64
N PHE A 108 -11.33 5.35 -27.97
CA PHE A 108 -11.10 6.47 -27.05
C PHE A 108 -11.56 7.79 -27.66
N PRO A 109 -12.08 8.72 -26.85
CA PRO A 109 -12.41 10.06 -27.30
C PRO A 109 -11.14 10.86 -27.63
N GLU A 110 -11.29 11.85 -28.50
CA GLU A 110 -10.16 12.63 -29.04
C GLU A 110 -9.40 13.39 -27.96
N ASP A 111 -10.11 13.97 -26.99
CA ASP A 111 -9.52 14.71 -25.86
C ASP A 111 -8.66 13.82 -24.94
N ALA A 112 -9.05 12.56 -24.73
CA ALA A 112 -8.24 11.59 -23.98
C ALA A 112 -6.98 11.20 -24.75
N ILE A 113 -7.06 11.03 -26.06
CA ILE A 113 -5.91 10.74 -26.93
C ILE A 113 -4.93 11.92 -26.92
N GLU A 114 -5.42 13.14 -27.14
CA GLU A 114 -4.61 14.36 -27.10
C GLU A 114 -3.92 14.52 -25.75
N ARG A 115 -4.66 14.30 -24.66
CA ARG A 115 -4.10 14.37 -23.31
C ARG A 115 -3.00 13.33 -23.08
N ALA A 116 -3.19 12.10 -23.56
CA ALA A 116 -2.20 11.05 -23.44
C ALA A 116 -0.93 11.37 -24.26
N LYS A 117 -1.07 11.83 -25.50
CA LYS A 117 0.06 12.28 -26.34
C LYS A 117 0.84 13.40 -25.68
N PHE A 118 0.15 14.40 -25.14
CA PHE A 118 0.78 15.47 -24.38
C PHE A 118 1.67 14.93 -23.24
N TYR A 119 1.20 13.97 -22.45
CA TYR A 119 2.03 13.38 -21.40
C TYR A 119 3.21 12.57 -21.95
N ILE A 120 2.99 11.76 -22.98
CA ILE A 120 4.05 10.94 -23.61
C ILE A 120 5.17 11.83 -24.16
N ASP A 121 4.83 12.94 -24.81
CA ASP A 121 5.79 13.85 -25.45
C ASP A 121 6.58 14.68 -24.43
N ASN A 122 6.04 14.88 -23.22
CA ASN A 122 6.61 15.78 -22.21
C ASN A 122 7.26 15.06 -21.02
N ILE A 123 7.11 13.73 -20.90
CA ILE A 123 7.78 12.95 -19.85
C ILE A 123 9.08 12.36 -20.42
N VAL A 124 10.20 12.96 -20.03
CA VAL A 124 11.54 12.48 -20.41
C VAL A 124 11.76 11.08 -19.84
N GLY A 125 12.13 10.12 -20.70
CA GLY A 125 12.27 8.71 -20.32
C GLY A 125 10.95 7.91 -20.35
N GLY A 126 9.82 8.57 -20.61
CA GLY A 126 8.51 7.95 -20.73
C GLY A 126 7.90 7.52 -19.39
N THR A 127 6.72 6.92 -19.47
CA THR A 127 6.02 6.38 -18.30
C THR A 127 6.77 5.17 -17.74
N GLY A 128 7.16 5.25 -16.46
CA GLY A 128 7.86 4.18 -15.74
C GLY A 128 9.36 4.39 -15.52
N ALA A 129 9.96 5.42 -16.12
CA ALA A 129 11.29 5.88 -15.74
C ALA A 129 11.27 6.60 -14.38
N TYR A 130 12.42 6.61 -13.68
CA TYR A 130 12.61 7.29 -12.39
C TYR A 130 12.82 8.79 -12.54
#